data_AF-A0A6S6T3L6-F1
#
_entry.id   AF-A0A6S6T3L6-F1
#
_cell.length_a   1.000
_cell.length_b   1.000
_cell.length_c   1.000
_cell.angle_alpha   90.00
_cell.angle_beta   90.00
_cell.angle_gamma   90.00
#
_symmetry.space_group_name_H-M   'P 1'
#
loop_
_entity.id
_entity.type
_entity.pdbx_description
1 polymer ?
#
loop_
_entity_poly.entity_id
_entity_poly.type
_entity_poly.pdbx_seq_one_letter_code
_entity_poly.pdbx_strand_id
1 'polypeptide(L)'
;MSVILKNEFEEVLQPLGSNAAEFFMAASLYHARKISFSAAAALANLSFDEFLFRLKEHFDTGFMIDDESALEDIQTVDDLMVAK
;
A
#
# COMPACT_ATOMS: atom_id res chain seq x y z
N MET A 1 -20.60 -2.23 3.47
CA MET A 1 -20.16 -3.35 4.36
C MET A 1 -19.49 -2.68 5.55
N SER A 2 -19.95 -2.89 6.78
CA SER A 2 -19.35 -2.26 7.97
C SER A 2 -18.39 -3.24 8.62
N VAL A 3 -17.15 -2.81 8.89
CA VAL A 3 -16.19 -3.61 9.64
C VAL A 3 -16.50 -3.46 11.12
N ILE A 4 -16.85 -4.56 11.78
CA ILE A 4 -17.03 -4.56 13.25
C ILE A 4 -15.65 -4.79 13.86
N LEU A 5 -15.07 -3.72 14.40
CA LEU A 5 -13.83 -3.78 15.15
C LEU A 5 -14.08 -4.30 16.56
N LYS A 6 -13.04 -4.92 17.15
CA LYS A 6 -13.05 -5.09 18.60
C LYS A 6 -12.73 -3.75 19.26
N ASN A 7 -13.28 -3.50 20.45
CA ASN A 7 -13.11 -2.24 21.18
C ASN A 7 -11.63 -1.86 21.38
N GLU A 8 -10.75 -2.84 21.56
CA GLU A 8 -9.31 -2.61 21.74
C GLU A 8 -8.66 -1.97 20.50
N PHE A 9 -9.22 -2.19 19.31
CA PHE A 9 -8.77 -1.53 18.09
C PHE A 9 -9.34 -0.12 17.95
N GLU A 10 -10.54 0.15 18.49
CA GLU A 10 -11.12 1.50 18.42
C GLU A 10 -10.24 2.51 19.13
N GLU A 11 -9.76 2.22 20.34
CA GLU A 11 -8.87 3.12 21.10
C GLU A 11 -7.55 3.41 20.37
N VAL A 12 -6.99 2.41 19.68
CA VAL A 12 -5.74 2.54 18.93
C VAL A 12 -5.94 3.28 17.60
N LEU A 13 -7.10 3.10 16.96
CA LEU A 13 -7.40 3.69 15.66
C LEU A 13 -8.00 5.10 15.76
N GLN A 14 -8.63 5.44 16.89
CA GLN A 14 -9.25 6.75 17.10
C GLN A 14 -8.31 7.93 16.81
N PRO A 15 -7.02 7.93 17.24
CA PRO A 15 -6.08 9.00 16.94
C PRO A 15 -5.71 9.09 15.45
N LEU A 16 -5.89 8.01 14.69
CA LEU A 16 -5.52 7.89 13.28
C LEU A 16 -6.68 8.29 12.32
N GLY A 17 -7.84 8.62 12.90
CA GLY A 17 -9.01 9.12 12.20
C GLY A 17 -10.07 8.06 11.91
N SER A 18 -11.25 8.53 11.48
CA SER A 18 -12.46 7.71 11.33
C SER A 18 -12.36 6.57 10.31
N ASN A 19 -11.48 6.69 9.31
CA ASN A 19 -11.32 5.72 8.24
C ASN A 19 -10.03 4.89 8.39
N ALA A 20 -9.42 4.92 9.58
CA ALA A 20 -8.15 4.22 9.82
C ALA A 20 -8.31 2.71 9.64
N ALA A 21 -9.43 2.14 10.06
CA ALA A 21 -9.72 0.72 9.94
C ALA A 21 -9.71 0.24 8.49
N GLU A 22 -10.46 0.96 7.63
CA GLU A 22 -10.55 0.71 6.20
C GLU A 22 -9.20 0.90 5.52
N PHE A 23 -8.46 1.94 5.90
CA PHE A 23 -7.11 2.19 5.40
C PHE A 23 -6.15 1.04 5.73
N PHE A 24 -6.01 0.65 7.00
CA PHE A 24 -5.07 -0.40 7.41
C PHE A 24 -5.43 -1.76 6.81
N MET A 25 -6.72 -2.06 6.68
CA MET A 25 -7.17 -3.30 6.04
C MET A 25 -6.89 -3.29 4.53
N ALA A 26 -7.18 -2.19 3.84
CA ALA A 26 -6.87 -2.04 2.42
C ALA A 26 -5.36 -2.08 2.14
N ALA A 27 -4.57 -1.39 2.97
CA ALA A 27 -3.10 -1.43 2.91
C ALA A 27 -2.57 -2.85 3.11
N SER A 28 -3.08 -3.58 4.11
CA SER A 28 -2.69 -4.98 4.35
C SER A 28 -2.99 -5.89 3.17
N LEU A 29 -4.17 -5.74 2.54
CA LEU A 29 -4.55 -6.51 1.35
C LEU A 29 -3.69 -6.15 0.13
N TYR A 30 -3.31 -4.88 0.01
CA TYR A 30 -2.39 -4.41 -1.03
C TYR A 30 -0.99 -5.00 -0.83
N HIS A 31 -0.41 -4.93 0.37
CA HIS A 31 0.86 -5.56 0.72
C HIS A 31 0.85 -7.08 0.54
N ALA A 32 -0.28 -7.73 0.79
CA ALA A 32 -0.48 -9.15 0.52
C ALA A 32 -0.70 -9.50 -0.97
N ARG A 33 -0.61 -8.50 -1.88
CA ARG A 33 -0.83 -8.61 -3.33
C ARG A 33 -2.18 -9.23 -3.69
N LYS A 34 -3.21 -9.00 -2.88
CA LYS A 34 -4.57 -9.54 -3.11
C LYS A 34 -5.44 -8.61 -3.95
N ILE A 35 -5.10 -7.33 -3.98
CA ILE A 35 -5.83 -6.28 -4.69
C ILE A 35 -4.85 -5.29 -5.33
N SER A 36 -5.28 -4.62 -6.40
CA SER A 36 -4.50 -3.52 -6.99
C SER A 36 -4.47 -2.30 -6.06
N PHE A 37 -3.50 -1.41 -6.28
CA PHE A 37 -3.42 -0.15 -5.53
C PHE A 37 -4.68 0.70 -5.67
N SER A 38 -5.24 0.80 -6.89
CA SER A 38 -6.48 1.55 -7.14
C SER A 38 -7.69 0.95 -6.39
N ALA A 39 -7.76 -0.38 -6.29
CA ALA A 39 -8.78 -1.06 -5.50
C ALA A 39 -8.58 -0.82 -4.00
N ALA A 40 -7.34 -0.80 -3.52
CA ALA A 40 -7.02 -0.50 -2.13
C ALA A 40 -7.41 0.93 -1.73
N ALA A 41 -7.07 1.92 -2.57
CA ALA A 41 -7.47 3.32 -2.34
C ALA A 41 -9.01 3.47 -2.29
N ALA A 42 -9.72 2.82 -3.23
CA ALA A 42 -11.18 2.83 -3.26
C ALA A 42 -11.80 2.16 -2.01
N LEU A 43 -11.25 1.03 -1.54
CA LEU A 43 -11.69 0.36 -0.32
C LEU A 43 -11.42 1.19 0.95
N ALA A 44 -10.34 1.96 0.96
CA ALA A 44 -10.03 2.89 2.03
C ALA A 44 -10.85 4.20 1.98
N ASN A 45 -11.70 4.37 0.96
CA ASN A 45 -12.44 5.60 0.68
C ASN A 45 -11.52 6.83 0.58
N LEU A 46 -10.38 6.66 -0.08
CA LEU A 46 -9.36 7.68 -0.29
C LEU A 46 -9.09 7.83 -1.79
N SER A 47 -8.67 9.02 -2.20
CA SER A 47 -8.08 9.19 -3.53
C SER A 47 -6.74 8.47 -3.63
N PHE A 48 -6.25 8.31 -4.86
CA PHE A 48 -4.97 7.67 -5.14
C PHE A 48 -3.81 8.35 -4.38
N ASP A 49 -3.75 9.69 -4.42
CA ASP A 49 -2.67 10.46 -3.79
C ASP A 49 -2.76 10.44 -2.27
N GLU A 50 -3.97 10.50 -1.70
CA GLU A 50 -4.19 10.41 -0.25
C GLU A 50 -3.80 9.02 0.28
N PHE A 51 -4.14 7.97 -0.45
CA PHE A 51 -3.75 6.60 -0.09
C PHE A 51 -2.23 6.42 -0.15
N LEU A 52 -1.58 6.97 -1.18
CA LEU A 52 -0.12 6.97 -1.31
C LEU A 52 0.56 7.73 -0.17
N PHE A 53 0.03 8.90 0.19
CA PHE A 53 0.55 9.71 1.27
C PHE A 53 0.49 8.96 2.61
N ARG A 54 -0.66 8.36 2.93
CA ARG A 54 -0.83 7.59 4.17
C ARG A 54 -0.01 6.30 4.21
N LEU A 55 0.18 5.64 3.07
CA LEU A 55 1.08 4.48 2.99
C LEU A 55 2.53 4.87 3.33
N LYS A 56 3.01 5.99 2.79
CA LYS A 56 4.34 6.52 3.15
C LYS A 56 4.43 6.91 4.62
N GLU A 57 3.40 7.55 5.16
CA GLU A 57 3.36 7.98 6.57
C GLU A 57 3.40 6.81 7.55
N HIS A 58 2.64 5.74 7.29
CA HIS A 58 2.45 4.65 8.26
C HIS A 58 3.33 3.42 8.04
N PHE A 59 3.78 3.18 6.80
CA PHE A 59 4.52 1.97 6.44
C PHE A 59 5.91 2.26 5.88
N ASP A 60 6.27 3.54 5.73
CA ASP A 60 7.52 3.99 5.07
C ASP A 60 7.71 3.38 3.66
N THR A 61 6.59 2.99 3.04
CA THR A 61 6.53 2.33 1.73
C THR A 61 5.59 3.09 0.81
N GLY A 62 6.02 3.30 -0.44
CA GLY A 62 5.20 3.88 -1.49
C GLY A 62 4.47 2.83 -2.33
N PHE A 63 4.20 3.18 -3.59
CA PHE A 63 3.67 2.25 -4.58
C PHE A 63 4.66 1.08 -4.76
N MET A 64 4.23 -0.14 -4.46
CA MET A 64 4.94 -1.34 -4.87
C MET A 64 4.79 -1.50 -6.38
N ILE A 65 5.89 -1.23 -7.08
CA ILE A 65 6.08 -1.65 -8.48
C ILE A 65 6.32 -3.16 -8.40
N ASP A 66 5.27 -3.94 -8.66
CA ASP A 66 5.44 -5.35 -8.92
C ASP A 66 5.90 -5.47 -10.36
N ASP A 67 7.20 -5.60 -10.56
CA ASP A 67 7.69 -6.11 -11.82
C ASP A 67 9.05 -6.77 -11.58
N GLU A 68 9.03 -8.07 -11.35
CA GLU A 68 10.19 -8.93 -11.61
C GLU A 68 10.77 -8.61 -13.00
N SER A 69 9.93 -8.22 -13.97
CA SER A 69 10.38 -7.80 -15.31
C SER A 69 11.17 -6.48 -15.30
N ALA A 70 10.81 -5.51 -14.46
CA ALA A 70 11.56 -4.26 -14.32
C ALA A 70 12.88 -4.49 -13.57
N LEU A 71 12.90 -5.41 -12.60
CA LEU A 71 14.13 -5.86 -11.95
C LEU A 71 15.05 -6.61 -12.91
N GLU A 72 14.51 -7.50 -13.76
CA GLU A 72 15.26 -8.18 -14.83
C GLU A 72 15.80 -7.20 -15.88
N ASP A 73 15.01 -6.21 -16.29
CA ASP A 73 15.44 -5.19 -17.25
C ASP A 73 16.54 -4.27 -16.67
N ILE A 74 16.42 -3.87 -15.40
CA ILE A 74 17.48 -3.11 -14.70
C ILE A 74 18.76 -3.94 -14.63
N GLN A 75 18.67 -5.23 -14.25
CA GLN A 75 19.82 -6.13 -14.20
C GLN A 75 20.46 -6.30 -15.59
N THR A 76 19.64 -6.44 -16.63
CA THR A 76 20.09 -6.58 -18.02
C THR A 76 20.84 -5.33 -18.50
N VAL A 77 20.37 -4.14 -18.13
CA VAL A 77 21.04 -2.87 -18.45
C VAL A 77 22.38 -2.75 -17.71
N ASP A 78 22.43 -3.13 -16.43
CA ASP A 78 23.67 -3.12 -15.64
C ASP A 78 24.73 -4.06 -16.26
N ASP A 79 24.35 -5.28 -16.65
CA ASP A 79 25.26 -6.23 -17.28
C ASP A 79 25.84 -5.72 -18.62
N LEU A 80 25.01 -5.02 -19.42
CA LEU A 80 25.46 -4.39 -20.68
C LEU A 80 26.37 -3.17 -20.45
N MET A 81 26.21 -2.46 -19.34
CA MET A 81 27.03 -1.30 -18.97
C MET A 81 28.41 -1.71 -18.42
N VAL A 82 28.50 -2.86 -17.73
CA VAL A 82 29.75 -3.42 -17.19
C VAL A 82 30.58 -4.14 -18.26
N ALA A 83 29.95 -4.67 -19.31
CA ALA A 83 30.64 -5.36 -20.41
C ALA A 83 31.35 -4.41 -21.42
N LYS A 84 31.59 -3.14 -21.04
CA LYS A 84 32.15 -2.11 -21.91
C LYS A 84 33.53 -1.62 -21.45
#